data_AF-A0A1G2W781-F1
#
_entry.id   AF-A0A1G2W781-F1
#
_cell.length_a   1.000
_cell.length_b   1.000
_cell.length_c   1.000
_cell.angle_alpha   90.00
_cell.angle_beta   90.00
_cell.angle_gamma   90.00
#
_symmetry.space_group_name_H-M   'P 1'
#
loop_
_entity.id
_entity.type
_entity.pdbx_description
1 polymer ?
#
loop_
_entity_poly.entity_id
_entity_poly.type
_entity_poly.pdbx_seq_one_letter_code
_entity_poly.pdbx_strand_id
1 'polypeptide(L)'
;MILALAAVGLSSCGDKAPKAASESASRLLAAALADDRVAFEAEIDRPAVRDDVRRQVAELARSTALEVDGGPSEFALDRMISPDALRVVDASGQRPAQAPTASEVAPLMKVVDKKHVCLRDAEAPEDCLLTFAKGDDPKAGGRWRLVGMKAMDLRIEVASAGG
;
A
#
# COMPACT_ATOMS: atom_id res chain seq x y z
N MET A 1 38.53 38.18 -6.30
CA MET A 1 37.70 37.04 -6.73
C MET A 1 36.93 36.58 -5.50
N ILE A 2 35.71 37.05 -5.32
CA ILE A 2 34.92 36.80 -4.10
C ILE A 2 33.96 35.64 -4.40
N LEU A 3 34.11 34.54 -3.66
CA LEU A 3 33.16 33.45 -3.60
C LEU A 3 31.85 33.94 -2.99
N ALA A 4 30.73 33.63 -3.62
CA ALA A 4 29.42 33.63 -2.97
C ALA A 4 28.75 32.28 -3.22
N LEU A 5 28.85 31.39 -2.23
CA LEU A 5 27.99 30.22 -2.13
C LEU A 5 26.58 30.70 -1.80
N ALA A 6 25.67 30.63 -2.75
CA ALA A 6 24.25 30.72 -2.46
C ALA A 6 23.74 29.31 -2.12
N ALA A 7 23.60 29.03 -0.83
CA ALA A 7 22.85 27.91 -0.31
C ALA A 7 21.39 28.08 -0.73
N VAL A 8 20.96 27.32 -1.75
CA VAL A 8 19.55 27.21 -2.09
C VAL A 8 18.89 26.36 -1.01
N GLY A 9 18.08 27.01 -0.18
CA GLY A 9 17.31 26.35 0.87
C GLY A 9 16.38 25.30 0.28
N LEU A 10 16.51 24.05 0.77
CA LEU A 10 15.52 23.01 0.55
C LEU A 10 14.28 23.33 1.39
N SER A 11 13.34 24.06 0.80
CA SER A 11 11.97 24.09 1.27
C SER A 11 11.35 22.71 1.06
N SER A 12 11.48 21.83 2.06
CA SER A 12 10.67 20.62 2.16
C SER A 12 9.23 21.04 2.47
N CYS A 13 8.51 21.45 1.43
CA CYS A 13 7.05 21.37 1.44
C CYS A 13 6.75 19.87 1.46
N GLY A 14 6.23 19.36 2.58
CA GLY A 14 5.86 17.95 2.72
C GLY A 14 4.99 17.52 1.54
N ASP A 15 5.56 16.72 0.65
CA ASP A 15 4.89 16.24 -0.55
C ASP A 15 3.66 15.44 -0.14
N LYS A 16 2.47 16.03 -0.34
CA LYS A 16 1.22 15.31 -0.19
C LYS A 16 1.18 14.23 -1.25
N ALA A 17 0.72 13.03 -0.87
CA ALA A 17 0.53 11.96 -1.83
C ALA A 17 -0.38 12.42 -2.99
N PRO A 18 -0.09 12.03 -4.24
CA PRO A 18 -0.93 12.39 -5.37
C PRO A 18 -2.37 11.91 -5.18
N LYS A 19 -3.35 12.75 -5.50
CA LYS A 19 -4.78 12.43 -5.34
C LYS A 19 -5.15 11.07 -5.96
N ALA A 20 -4.66 10.80 -7.17
CA ALA A 20 -4.92 9.55 -7.88
C ALA A 20 -4.42 8.29 -7.13
N ALA A 21 -3.38 8.42 -6.29
CA ALA A 21 -2.90 7.32 -5.47
C ALA A 21 -3.87 7.03 -4.31
N SER A 22 -4.35 8.08 -3.63
CA SER A 22 -5.36 7.94 -2.57
C SER A 22 -6.70 7.40 -3.09
N GLU A 23 -7.07 7.76 -4.33
CA GLU A 23 -8.25 7.22 -5.01
C GLU A 23 -8.08 5.73 -5.35
N SER A 24 -6.89 5.30 -5.79
CA SER A 24 -6.60 3.88 -6.03
C SER A 24 -6.61 3.07 -4.73
N ALA A 25 -5.97 3.57 -3.69
CA ALA A 25 -6.01 2.94 -2.37
C ALA A 25 -7.45 2.85 -1.83
N SER A 26 -8.24 3.92 -1.91
CA SER A 26 -9.66 3.89 -1.53
C SER A 26 -10.48 2.85 -2.30
N ARG A 27 -10.31 2.73 -3.63
CA ARG A 27 -10.98 1.69 -4.43
C ARG A 27 -10.53 0.27 -4.06
N LEU A 28 -9.24 0.08 -3.77
CA LEU A 28 -8.72 -1.21 -3.31
C LEU A 28 -9.34 -1.61 -1.96
N LEU A 29 -9.39 -0.68 -1.00
CA LEU A 29 -10.00 -0.92 0.31
C LEU A 29 -11.51 -1.16 0.20
N ALA A 30 -12.19 -0.47 -0.72
CA ALA A 30 -13.60 -0.73 -1.03
C ALA A 30 -13.81 -2.14 -1.58
N ALA A 31 -12.95 -2.59 -2.51
CA ALA A 31 -13.00 -3.94 -3.05
C ALA A 31 -12.74 -5.00 -1.96
N ALA A 32 -11.80 -4.77 -1.05
CA ALA A 32 -11.56 -5.63 0.10
C ALA A 32 -12.76 -5.70 1.05
N LEU A 33 -13.39 -4.55 1.34
CA LEU A 33 -14.60 -4.48 2.17
C LEU A 33 -15.84 -5.09 1.51
N ALA A 34 -15.89 -5.18 0.19
CA ALA A 34 -16.98 -5.81 -0.54
C ALA A 34 -16.71 -7.30 -0.86
N ASP A 35 -15.53 -7.83 -0.53
CA ASP A 35 -15.02 -9.12 -1.03
C ASP A 35 -15.12 -9.24 -2.57
N ASP A 36 -14.93 -8.11 -3.28
CA ASP A 36 -15.00 -8.06 -4.74
C ASP A 36 -13.62 -8.37 -5.34
N ARG A 37 -13.42 -9.65 -5.65
CA ARG A 37 -12.18 -10.15 -6.26
C ARG A 37 -11.85 -9.46 -7.58
N VAL A 38 -12.85 -9.14 -8.41
CA VAL A 38 -12.62 -8.55 -9.74
C VAL A 38 -12.15 -7.10 -9.60
N ALA A 39 -12.82 -6.32 -8.75
CA ALA A 39 -12.42 -4.95 -8.46
C ALA A 39 -11.05 -4.89 -7.75
N PHE A 40 -10.77 -5.84 -6.86
CA PHE A 40 -9.48 -5.95 -6.19
C PHE A 40 -8.36 -6.19 -7.20
N GLU A 41 -8.50 -7.20 -8.07
CA GLU A 41 -7.51 -7.51 -9.12
C GLU A 41 -7.32 -6.34 -10.11
N ALA A 42 -8.35 -5.54 -10.33
CA ALA A 42 -8.23 -4.35 -11.17
C ALA A 42 -7.29 -3.29 -10.57
N GLU A 43 -7.18 -3.16 -9.24
CA GLU A 43 -6.34 -2.14 -8.57
C GLU A 43 -4.91 -2.60 -8.27
N ILE A 44 -4.57 -3.86 -8.53
CA ILE A 44 -3.25 -4.43 -8.17
C ILE A 44 -2.43 -4.83 -9.40
N ASP A 45 -1.12 -4.65 -9.33
CA ASP A 45 -0.17 -5.28 -10.23
C ASP A 45 0.16 -6.67 -9.67
N ARG A 46 -0.53 -7.71 -10.19
CA ARG A 46 -0.45 -9.06 -9.64
C ARG A 46 0.99 -9.60 -9.60
N PRO A 47 1.77 -9.55 -10.70
CA PRO A 47 3.16 -9.97 -10.67
C PRO A 47 3.99 -9.23 -9.61
N ALA A 48 3.90 -7.90 -9.56
CA ALA A 48 4.71 -7.11 -8.63
C ALA A 48 4.39 -7.43 -7.16
N VAL A 49 3.10 -7.48 -6.80
CA VAL A 49 2.67 -7.80 -5.44
C VAL A 49 3.06 -9.23 -5.05
N ARG A 50 2.97 -10.18 -5.99
CA ARG A 50 3.37 -11.56 -5.72
C ARG A 50 4.86 -11.68 -5.44
N ASP A 51 5.69 -11.01 -6.23
CA ASP A 51 7.13 -10.99 -6.02
C ASP A 51 7.50 -10.31 -4.69
N ASP A 52 6.80 -9.25 -4.31
CA ASP A 52 6.96 -8.57 -3.03
C ASP A 52 6.64 -9.48 -1.83
N VAL A 53 5.47 -10.11 -1.83
CA VAL A 53 5.06 -11.05 -0.77
C VAL A 53 5.99 -12.25 -0.71
N ARG A 54 6.41 -12.81 -1.85
CA ARG A 54 7.36 -13.92 -1.89
C ARG A 54 8.68 -13.56 -1.22
N ARG A 55 9.22 -12.36 -1.48
CA ARG A 55 10.46 -11.89 -0.82
C ARG A 55 10.30 -11.80 0.69
N GLN A 56 9.21 -11.19 1.17
CA GLN A 56 8.96 -11.04 2.61
C GLN A 56 8.83 -12.40 3.31
N VAL A 57 8.09 -13.34 2.73
CA VAL A 57 7.95 -14.70 3.29
C VAL A 57 9.27 -15.45 3.30
N ALA A 58 10.07 -15.33 2.23
CA ALA A 58 11.40 -15.94 2.19
C ALA A 58 12.36 -15.34 3.23
N GLU A 59 12.29 -14.03 3.47
CA GLU A 59 13.07 -13.34 4.50
C GLU A 59 12.66 -13.79 5.91
N LEU A 60 11.36 -13.92 6.18
CA LEU A 60 10.83 -14.44 7.43
C LEU A 60 11.25 -15.91 7.68
N ALA A 61 11.20 -16.76 6.64
CA ALA A 61 11.64 -18.15 6.74
C ALA A 61 13.13 -18.25 7.14
N ARG A 62 13.98 -17.41 6.53
CA ARG A 62 15.41 -17.34 6.88
C ARG A 62 15.64 -16.84 8.30
N SER A 63 14.90 -15.83 8.75
CA SER A 63 15.08 -15.26 10.09
C SER A 63 14.60 -16.20 11.21
N THR A 64 13.70 -17.13 10.89
CA THR A 64 13.15 -18.13 11.83
C THR A 64 13.86 -19.48 11.76
N ALA A 65 14.91 -19.62 10.93
CA ALA A 65 15.60 -20.90 10.65
C ALA A 65 14.68 -22.03 10.18
N LEU A 66 13.51 -21.68 9.64
CA LEU A 66 12.58 -22.60 9.00
C LEU A 66 12.92 -22.63 7.51
N GLU A 67 13.96 -23.39 7.14
CA GLU A 67 14.24 -23.62 5.73
C GLU A 67 13.18 -24.56 5.15
N VAL A 68 12.32 -24.00 4.30
CA VAL A 68 11.34 -24.78 3.53
C VAL A 68 11.90 -24.96 2.13
N ASP A 69 12.30 -26.20 1.80
CA ASP A 69 12.73 -26.55 0.45
C ASP A 69 11.62 -26.20 -0.56
N GLY A 70 11.95 -25.33 -1.51
CA GLY A 70 11.02 -24.87 -2.56
C GLY A 70 10.27 -23.56 -2.28
N GLY A 71 10.39 -22.98 -1.08
CA GLY A 71 9.74 -21.71 -0.73
C GLY A 71 8.19 -21.78 -0.65
N PRO A 72 7.49 -20.65 -0.45
CA PRO A 72 6.03 -20.64 -0.43
C PRO A 72 5.46 -21.01 -1.81
N SER A 73 4.47 -21.90 -1.83
CA SER A 73 3.80 -22.27 -3.08
C SER A 73 3.05 -21.07 -3.68
N GLU A 74 2.94 -21.03 -5.02
CA GLU A 74 2.19 -19.98 -5.72
C GLU A 74 0.74 -19.88 -5.24
N PHE A 75 0.13 -21.02 -4.93
CA PHE A 75 -1.23 -21.07 -4.39
C PHE A 75 -1.34 -20.45 -2.99
N ALA A 76 -0.32 -20.63 -2.14
CA ALA A 76 -0.28 -19.97 -0.85
C ALA A 76 -0.12 -18.45 -1.01
N LEU A 77 0.77 -18.01 -1.90
CA LEU A 77 0.96 -16.59 -2.20
C LEU A 77 -0.33 -15.95 -2.74
N ASP A 78 -1.06 -16.63 -3.62
CA ASP A 78 -2.31 -16.11 -4.18
C ASP A 78 -3.41 -15.94 -3.13
N ARG A 79 -3.44 -16.78 -2.09
CA ARG A 79 -4.36 -16.60 -0.95
C ARG A 79 -3.98 -15.43 -0.06
N MET A 80 -2.68 -15.21 0.13
CA MET A 80 -2.16 -14.05 0.86
C MET A 80 -2.45 -12.74 0.12
N ILE A 81 -2.73 -12.81 -1.18
CA ILE A 81 -3.04 -11.65 -2.01
C ILE A 81 -4.49 -11.72 -2.46
N SER A 82 -5.38 -11.54 -1.50
CA SER A 82 -6.83 -11.59 -1.68
C SER A 82 -7.54 -10.46 -0.93
N PRO A 83 -8.80 -10.14 -1.32
CA PRO A 83 -9.64 -9.22 -0.56
C PRO A 83 -9.65 -9.55 0.94
N ASP A 84 -9.84 -10.83 1.29
CA ASP A 84 -9.89 -11.34 2.66
C ASP A 84 -8.58 -11.17 3.45
N ALA A 85 -7.44 -11.02 2.77
CA ALA A 85 -6.17 -10.77 3.44
C ALA A 85 -6.08 -9.35 4.03
N LEU A 86 -6.90 -8.40 3.55
CA LEU A 86 -6.92 -7.02 4.03
C LEU A 86 -8.01 -6.85 5.08
N ARG A 87 -7.62 -6.77 6.36
CA ARG A 87 -8.55 -6.44 7.45
C ARG A 87 -8.67 -4.94 7.60
N VAL A 88 -9.64 -4.36 6.91
CA VAL A 88 -9.96 -2.92 7.05
C VAL A 88 -10.82 -2.68 8.29
N VAL A 89 -10.40 -1.75 9.13
CA VAL A 89 -11.03 -1.43 10.41
C VAL A 89 -11.11 0.07 10.64
N ASP A 90 -12.07 0.51 11.44
CA ASP A 90 -12.11 1.87 11.99
C ASP A 90 -11.28 2.00 13.28
N ALA A 91 -11.25 3.20 13.85
CA ALA A 91 -10.52 3.51 15.10
C ALA A 91 -11.04 2.74 16.34
N SER A 92 -12.23 2.13 16.28
CA SER A 92 -12.73 1.22 17.33
C SER A 92 -12.32 -0.23 17.10
N GLY A 93 -11.62 -0.50 15.99
CA GLY A 93 -11.20 -1.83 15.55
C GLY A 93 -12.29 -2.65 14.89
N GLN A 94 -13.45 -2.05 14.60
CA GLN A 94 -14.57 -2.72 13.93
C GLN A 94 -14.45 -2.58 12.41
N ARG A 95 -15.05 -3.52 11.67
CA ARG A 95 -15.17 -3.39 10.20
C ARG A 95 -16.06 -2.18 9.92
N PRO A 96 -15.60 -1.17 9.16
CA PRO A 96 -16.40 0.01 8.88
C PRO A 96 -17.61 -0.36 8.01
N ALA A 97 -18.74 0.31 8.26
CA ALA A 97 -19.98 0.10 7.49
C ALA A 97 -19.89 0.64 6.06
N GLN A 98 -18.98 1.58 5.79
CA GLN A 98 -18.76 2.19 4.50
C GLN A 98 -17.29 2.12 4.14
N ALA A 99 -16.99 2.04 2.84
CA ALA A 99 -15.61 2.06 2.39
C ALA A 99 -14.98 3.44 2.64
N PRO A 100 -13.70 3.50 3.06
CA PRO A 100 -13.01 4.76 3.28
C PRO A 100 -12.83 5.50 1.96
N THR A 101 -13.18 6.78 1.97
CA THR A 101 -13.01 7.73 0.87
C THR A 101 -11.54 8.06 0.63
N ALA A 102 -11.21 8.54 -0.56
CA ALA A 102 -9.85 9.01 -0.87
C ALA A 102 -9.36 10.09 0.10
N SER A 103 -10.25 10.95 0.62
CA SER A 103 -9.93 11.97 1.63
C SER A 103 -9.58 11.39 3.00
N GLU A 104 -10.20 10.27 3.40
CA GLU A 104 -9.87 9.57 4.65
C GLU A 104 -8.56 8.78 4.52
N VAL A 105 -8.27 8.27 3.32
CA VAL A 105 -7.04 7.52 3.04
C VAL A 105 -5.82 8.43 2.86
N ALA A 106 -5.98 9.60 2.24
CA ALA A 106 -4.87 10.48 1.88
C ALA A 106 -3.92 10.86 3.05
N PRO A 107 -4.39 11.16 4.28
CA PRO A 107 -3.52 11.46 5.41
C PRO A 107 -2.61 10.29 5.84
N LEU A 108 -3.03 9.06 5.58
CA LEU A 108 -2.27 7.85 5.89
C LEU A 108 -1.14 7.61 4.86
N MET A 109 -1.21 8.26 3.70
CA MET A 109 -0.25 8.07 2.64
C MET A 109 1.05 8.85 2.89
N LYS A 110 2.17 8.19 2.61
CA LYS A 110 3.52 8.77 2.61
C LYS A 110 4.13 8.63 1.22
N VAL A 111 4.70 9.72 0.72
CA VAL A 111 5.50 9.66 -0.51
C VAL A 111 6.81 8.95 -0.21
N VAL A 112 7.08 7.88 -0.97
CA VAL A 112 8.34 7.12 -0.87
C VAL A 112 9.34 7.71 -1.85
N ASP A 113 8.92 7.91 -3.10
CA ASP A 113 9.68 8.59 -4.14
C ASP A 113 8.73 9.20 -5.21
N LYS A 114 9.27 9.65 -6.34
CA LYS A 114 8.49 10.29 -7.42
C LYS A 114 7.42 9.39 -8.07
N LYS A 115 7.57 8.08 -8.00
CA LYS A 115 6.69 7.07 -8.60
C LYS A 115 6.00 6.19 -7.56
N HIS A 116 6.43 6.21 -6.31
CA HIS A 116 5.90 5.35 -5.26
C HIS A 116 5.33 6.14 -4.08
N VAL A 117 4.19 5.67 -3.59
CA VAL A 117 3.63 6.09 -2.30
C VAL A 117 3.26 4.86 -1.50
N CYS A 118 3.32 4.97 -0.18
CA CYS A 118 2.85 3.90 0.70
C CYS A 118 1.70 4.36 1.59
N LEU A 119 0.73 3.47 1.79
CA LEU A 119 -0.23 3.56 2.87
C LEU A 119 0.46 3.06 4.14
N ARG A 120 0.53 3.91 5.15
CA ARG A 120 1.17 3.58 6.42
C ARG A 120 0.22 2.89 7.38
N ASP A 121 0.80 2.21 8.36
CA ASP A 121 0.09 1.80 9.55
C ASP A 121 -0.30 3.05 10.38
N ALA A 122 -1.51 3.04 10.95
CA ALA A 122 -1.98 4.11 11.81
C ALA A 122 -1.32 4.05 13.21
N GLU A 123 -1.03 2.85 13.70
CA GLU A 123 -0.39 2.59 14.99
C GLU A 123 1.14 2.68 14.89
N ALA A 124 1.71 2.36 13.72
CA ALA A 124 3.15 2.42 13.44
C ALA A 124 3.46 3.22 12.14
N PRO A 125 3.47 4.56 12.16
CA PRO A 125 3.56 5.39 10.95
C PRO A 125 4.87 5.25 10.13
N GLU A 126 5.87 4.54 10.64
CA GLU A 126 7.06 4.13 9.92
C GLU A 126 6.83 2.91 9.01
N ASP A 127 5.85 2.07 9.33
CA ASP A 127 5.53 0.84 8.61
C ASP A 127 4.65 1.15 7.39
N CYS A 128 5.13 0.75 6.20
CA CYS A 128 4.35 0.78 4.97
C CYS A 128 3.57 -0.53 4.84
N LEU A 129 2.24 -0.47 4.95
CA LEU A 129 1.35 -1.62 4.81
C LEU A 129 1.09 -1.98 3.35
N LEU A 130 0.83 -0.96 2.52
CA LEU A 130 0.56 -1.11 1.09
C LEU A 130 1.41 -0.12 0.31
N THR A 131 2.05 -0.56 -0.77
CA THR A 131 2.84 0.32 -1.65
C THR A 131 2.20 0.39 -3.03
N PHE A 132 1.98 1.62 -3.50
CA PHE A 132 1.40 1.90 -4.80
C PHE A 132 2.46 2.53 -5.70
N ALA A 133 2.51 2.08 -6.95
CA ALA A 133 3.33 2.70 -7.99
C ALA A 133 2.47 3.36 -9.04
N LYS A 134 2.97 4.47 -9.57
CA LYS A 134 2.43 5.08 -10.78
C LYS A 134 2.84 4.23 -11.98
N GLY A 135 1.87 3.70 -12.70
CA GLY A 135 2.13 2.99 -13.96
C GLY A 135 2.82 3.90 -14.98
N ASP A 136 3.72 3.32 -15.77
CA ASP A 136 4.42 4.04 -16.84
C ASP A 136 3.61 4.10 -18.14
N ASP A 137 2.46 3.39 -18.22
CA ASP A 137 1.61 3.38 -19.41
C ASP A 137 0.90 4.73 -19.61
N PRO A 138 1.21 5.47 -20.69
CA PRO A 138 0.59 6.75 -21.01
C PRO A 138 -0.90 6.61 -21.37
N LYS A 139 -1.33 5.44 -21.89
CA LYS A 139 -2.73 5.19 -22.30
C LYS A 139 -3.61 4.83 -21.11
N ALA A 140 -3.04 4.21 -20.08
CA ALA A 140 -3.70 4.01 -18.79
C ALA A 140 -3.64 5.27 -17.90
N GLY A 141 -3.19 6.42 -18.44
CA GLY A 141 -3.18 7.70 -17.74
C GLY A 141 -2.23 7.76 -16.55
N GLY A 142 -1.22 6.89 -16.48
CA GLY A 142 -0.38 6.78 -15.29
C GLY A 142 -1.16 6.33 -14.06
N ARG A 143 -2.08 5.37 -14.23
CA ARG A 143 -2.89 4.78 -13.15
C ARG A 143 -1.99 4.23 -12.04
N TRP A 144 -2.36 4.51 -10.81
CA TRP A 144 -1.71 3.92 -9.63
C TRP A 144 -2.23 2.51 -9.42
N ARG A 145 -1.33 1.58 -9.11
CA ARG A 145 -1.66 0.19 -8.75
C ARG A 145 -0.87 -0.23 -7.54
N LEU A 146 -1.44 -1.12 -6.74
CA LEU A 146 -0.71 -1.79 -5.66
C LEU A 146 0.43 -2.62 -6.28
N VAL A 147 1.65 -2.42 -5.80
CA VAL A 147 2.85 -3.17 -6.23
C VAL A 147 3.54 -3.89 -5.07
N GLY A 148 3.17 -3.59 -3.83
CA GLY A 148 3.68 -4.27 -2.65
C GLY A 148 2.68 -4.24 -1.51
N MET A 149 2.71 -5.24 -0.65
CA MET A 149 1.82 -5.35 0.52
C MET A 149 2.51 -6.12 1.64
N LYS A 150 2.26 -5.74 2.90
CA LYS A 150 2.74 -6.49 4.06
C LYS A 150 2.15 -7.91 4.02
N ALA A 151 3.02 -8.91 4.08
CA ALA A 151 2.64 -10.31 3.87
C ALA A 151 1.79 -10.87 5.02
N MET A 152 2.01 -10.39 6.26
CA MET A 152 1.41 -10.93 7.49
C MET A 152 0.67 -9.83 8.26
N ASP A 153 -0.37 -10.24 8.99
CA ASP A 153 -1.15 -9.41 9.92
C ASP A 153 -1.58 -8.06 9.32
N LEU A 154 -2.02 -8.07 8.07
CA LEU A 154 -2.41 -6.88 7.31
C LEU A 154 -3.75 -6.32 7.81
N ARG A 155 -3.68 -5.60 8.92
CA ARG A 155 -4.73 -4.76 9.49
C ARG A 155 -4.52 -3.33 9.01
N ILE A 156 -5.55 -2.72 8.44
CA ILE A 156 -5.51 -1.37 7.91
C ILE A 156 -6.56 -0.57 8.67
N GLU A 157 -6.10 0.26 9.60
CA GLU A 157 -6.96 1.20 10.29
C GLU A 157 -7.13 2.46 9.46
N VAL A 158 -8.38 2.85 9.25
CA VAL A 158 -8.75 4.10 8.62
C VAL A 158 -9.56 4.93 9.60
N ALA A 159 -9.18 6.19 9.78
CA ALA A 159 -10.02 7.12 10.52
C ALA A 159 -11.34 7.27 9.76
N SER A 160 -12.47 6.91 10.39
CA SER A 160 -13.76 7.32 9.84
C SER A 160 -13.82 8.84 9.97
N ALA A 161 -14.14 9.55 8.90
CA ALA A 161 -14.58 10.92 9.02
C ALA A 161 -15.79 10.90 9.96
N GLY A 162 -15.63 11.47 11.15
CA GLY A 162 -16.77 11.79 12.01
C GLY A 162 -17.75 12.61 11.16
N GLY A 163 -19.00 12.17 11.13
CA GLY A 163 -20.09 12.85 10.43
C GLY A 163 -20.36 14.26 10.93
#